data_AF-M2XD44-F1
#
_entry.id   AF-M2XD44-F1
#
_cell.length_a   1.000
_cell.length_b   1.000
_cell.length_c   1.000
_cell.angle_alpha   90.00
_cell.angle_beta   90.00
_cell.angle_gamma   90.00
#
_symmetry.space_group_name_H-M   'P 1'
#
loop_
_entity.id
_entity.type
_entity.pdbx_description
1 polymer ?
#
loop_
_entity_poly.entity_id
_entity_poly.type
_entity_poly.pdbx_seq_one_letter_code
_entity_poly.pdbx_strand_id
1 'polypeptide(L)'
;MASLDEKWEAVDNFKSVVVDRERDVVRVTKELYDLHSNREQLRGVTSSCDYRLTIPFAPHLFGSGKTTFCHNYLELVRRFGETFLSTFASDPLRRTFLEKLKRASLLFVDLRELKPTEPKERNLKWAVYYRMIEACCTSVGQEPEDEEVVFKECRTRPYKLVRKLRSILNITSDQYLLVAFDEVGVLDTNGILFELEKNEKGVIRPYNDFFGIISQLCKEPDLFFIVVGKSKGLSIKNDVAFGLSRVILHFIPLSPLDACSIVEFLGKSLLKTPTQVPVCNVLCSSSFSVNELADSLLECTGGVPGLLTRAVNMLLNYVIARNQPFISKEECLMCMNDYDFRIICAEPFVERILNLDEDRRSVFDMLLMMALYRIPFPVDDILTSESYLFDAVTEMGLYRYPVDQNTFQVLIPKVFIVIFKNDPSISSLEKILLGSLDVEPVDCFFYSKCRVFEGIVALRLVLMLS
;
A
#
# COMPACT_ATOMS: atom_id res chain seq x y z
N MET A 1 -13.40 3.64 36.65
CA MET A 1 -12.75 2.49 35.99
C MET A 1 -13.46 2.34 34.67
N ALA A 2 -12.78 2.63 33.55
CA ALA A 2 -13.27 2.26 32.23
C ALA A 2 -13.54 0.75 32.20
N SER A 3 -14.62 0.30 31.57
CA SER A 3 -14.87 -1.13 31.41
C SER A 3 -13.73 -1.74 30.59
N LEU A 4 -13.41 -3.01 30.84
CA LEU A 4 -12.43 -3.76 30.04
C LEU A 4 -12.82 -3.85 28.56
N ASP A 5 -14.04 -3.45 28.19
CA ASP A 5 -14.48 -3.35 26.79
C ASP A 5 -13.86 -2.13 26.07
N GLU A 6 -13.52 -1.05 26.78
CA GLU A 6 -12.84 0.13 26.23
C GLU A 6 -11.30 -0.05 26.10
N LYS A 7 -10.73 -1.13 26.68
CA LYS A 7 -9.26 -1.35 26.75
C LYS A 7 -8.60 -1.47 25.37
N TRP A 8 -9.38 -1.85 24.36
CA TRP A 8 -8.93 -2.19 23.01
C TRP A 8 -9.41 -1.19 21.95
N GLU A 9 -10.02 -0.07 22.33
CA GLU A 9 -10.34 0.98 21.36
C GLU A 9 -9.05 1.43 20.65
N ALA A 10 -9.08 1.50 19.33
CA ALA A 10 -7.94 1.97 18.54
C ALA A 10 -7.96 3.50 18.42
N VAL A 11 -7.78 4.20 19.55
CA VAL A 11 -7.66 5.67 19.57
C VAL A 11 -6.30 6.08 19.03
N ASP A 12 -6.25 7.07 18.14
CA ASP A 12 -5.01 7.56 17.52
C ASP A 12 -4.14 8.35 18.53
N ASN A 13 -3.31 7.63 19.29
CA ASN A 13 -2.51 8.17 20.39
C ASN A 13 -1.17 8.77 19.97
N PHE A 14 -0.71 8.55 18.74
CA PHE A 14 0.56 9.05 18.24
C PHE A 14 0.46 9.52 16.79
N LYS A 15 1.42 10.35 16.36
CA LYS A 15 1.57 10.71 14.95
C LYS A 15 2.50 9.70 14.28
N SER A 16 2.00 8.97 13.28
CA SER A 16 2.82 8.06 12.47
C SER A 16 3.91 8.83 11.73
N VAL A 17 5.13 8.27 11.67
CA VAL A 17 6.33 8.93 11.13
C VAL A 17 6.88 8.18 9.93
N VAL A 18 7.62 8.91 9.10
CA VAL A 18 8.38 8.36 7.98
C VAL A 18 9.40 7.35 8.49
N VAL A 19 9.30 6.14 7.97
CA VAL A 19 10.21 5.02 8.26
C VAL A 19 11.11 4.75 7.06
N ASP A 20 12.24 4.10 7.30
CA ASP A 20 13.06 3.57 6.22
C ASP A 20 12.24 2.66 5.31
N ARG A 21 12.36 2.92 4.01
CA ARG A 21 11.63 2.28 2.91
C ARG A 21 12.57 2.12 1.71
N GLU A 22 13.86 1.95 1.97
CA GLU A 22 14.92 1.90 0.97
C GLU A 22 14.55 1.09 -0.28
N ARG A 23 14.20 -0.19 -0.11
CA ARG A 23 13.88 -1.10 -1.23
C ARG A 23 12.70 -0.60 -2.05
N ASP A 24 11.69 -0.06 -1.37
CA ASP A 24 10.50 0.49 -2.01
C ASP A 24 10.86 1.77 -2.81
N VAL A 25 11.73 2.63 -2.27
CA VAL A 25 12.23 3.85 -2.95
C VAL A 25 13.04 3.48 -4.20
N VAL A 26 13.93 2.49 -4.11
CA VAL A 26 14.72 2.01 -5.25
C VAL A 26 13.80 1.48 -6.35
N ARG A 27 12.79 0.67 -6.00
CA ARG A 27 11.84 0.11 -6.97
C ARG A 27 11.04 1.23 -7.66
N VAL A 28 10.42 2.13 -6.91
CA VAL A 28 9.64 3.25 -7.47
C VAL A 28 10.52 4.16 -8.34
N THR A 29 11.77 4.42 -7.93
CA THR A 29 12.70 5.26 -8.71
C THR A 29 13.04 4.62 -10.06
N LYS A 30 13.28 3.30 -10.10
CA LYS A 30 13.52 2.56 -11.34
C LYS A 30 12.32 2.63 -12.27
N GLU A 31 11.11 2.40 -11.74
CA GLU A 31 9.87 2.50 -12.53
C GLU A 31 9.67 3.89 -13.14
N LEU A 32 9.89 4.95 -12.37
CA LEU A 32 9.80 6.31 -12.87
C LEU A 32 10.86 6.61 -13.96
N TYR A 33 12.04 6.02 -13.85
CA TYR A 33 13.09 6.16 -14.87
C TYR A 33 12.76 5.41 -16.16
N ASP A 34 12.25 4.19 -16.06
CA ASP A 34 11.84 3.41 -17.22
C ASP A 34 10.70 4.13 -17.95
N LEU A 35 9.77 4.72 -17.19
CA LEU A 35 8.76 5.62 -17.71
C LEU A 35 9.33 6.86 -18.41
N HIS A 36 10.30 7.52 -17.79
CA HIS A 36 10.95 8.67 -18.38
C HIS A 36 11.65 8.32 -19.71
N SER A 37 12.39 7.22 -19.73
CA SER A 37 13.17 6.77 -20.89
C SER A 37 12.27 6.36 -22.05
N ASN A 38 11.14 5.71 -21.74
CA ASN A 38 10.16 5.30 -22.75
C ASN A 38 9.29 6.47 -23.26
N ARG A 39 9.18 7.58 -22.51
CA ARG A 39 8.41 8.77 -22.94
C ARG A 39 9.00 9.49 -24.15
N GLU A 40 10.28 9.33 -24.49
CA GLU A 40 10.81 9.89 -25.72
C GLU A 40 10.13 9.31 -26.98
N GLN A 41 9.61 8.08 -26.90
CA GLN A 41 8.82 7.46 -27.98
C GLN A 41 7.44 8.12 -28.19
N LEU A 42 6.94 8.91 -27.23
CA LEU A 42 5.69 9.69 -27.37
C LEU A 42 5.83 10.92 -28.26
N ARG A 43 7.06 11.39 -28.53
CA ARG A 43 7.33 12.63 -29.27
C ARG A 43 7.41 12.46 -30.78
N GLY A 44 7.08 11.30 -31.37
CA GLY A 44 7.23 11.15 -32.82
C GLY A 44 6.74 9.90 -33.54
N VAL A 45 6.07 8.93 -32.90
CA VAL A 45 5.56 7.73 -33.62
C VAL A 45 4.06 7.55 -33.37
N THR A 46 3.25 8.13 -34.25
CA THR A 46 1.78 8.10 -34.19
C THR A 46 1.16 6.79 -34.73
N SER A 47 1.87 5.66 -34.75
CA SER A 47 1.37 4.47 -35.47
C SER A 47 1.72 3.09 -34.91
N SER A 48 2.39 2.94 -33.76
CA SER A 48 2.51 1.59 -33.14
C SER A 48 1.44 1.37 -32.07
N CYS A 49 0.79 0.21 -32.13
CA CYS A 49 -0.17 -0.29 -31.15
C CYS A 49 0.49 -0.71 -29.81
N ASP A 50 1.78 -0.41 -29.63
CA ASP A 50 2.59 -0.89 -28.50
C ASP A 50 2.78 0.16 -27.40
N TYR A 51 1.99 1.24 -27.44
CA TYR A 51 1.99 2.27 -26.39
C TYR A 51 1.48 1.70 -25.05
N ARG A 52 2.28 1.86 -23.99
CA ARG A 52 1.98 1.40 -22.64
C ARG A 52 2.30 2.52 -21.65
N LEU A 53 1.30 3.31 -21.26
CA LEU A 53 1.51 4.24 -20.14
C LEU A 53 1.53 3.43 -18.85
N THR A 54 2.71 3.21 -18.29
CA THR A 54 2.83 2.60 -16.97
C THR A 54 2.50 3.62 -15.86
N ILE A 55 1.58 3.31 -14.96
CA ILE A 55 1.36 4.10 -13.75
C ILE A 55 1.72 3.22 -12.55
N PRO A 56 2.63 3.66 -11.67
CA PRO A 56 2.78 3.13 -10.33
C PRO A 56 1.42 3.07 -9.64
N PHE A 57 0.84 1.87 -9.58
CA PHE A 57 -0.42 1.62 -8.92
C PHE A 57 -0.16 0.71 -7.73
N ALA A 58 -0.63 1.10 -6.56
CA ALA A 58 -0.36 0.31 -5.36
C ALA A 58 -1.69 0.02 -4.65
N PRO A 59 -2.37 -1.08 -5.01
CA PRO A 59 -3.67 -1.41 -4.44
C PRO A 59 -3.59 -1.58 -2.91
N HIS A 60 -4.57 -1.03 -2.20
CA HIS A 60 -4.69 -1.11 -0.76
C HIS A 60 -5.68 -2.18 -0.33
N LEU A 61 -5.22 -3.41 -0.18
CA LEU A 61 -5.98 -4.39 0.60
C LEU A 61 -5.73 -4.21 2.11
N PHE A 62 -4.47 -3.97 2.54
CA PHE A 62 -4.10 -3.97 3.98
C PHE A 62 -3.52 -2.67 4.58
N GLY A 63 -3.70 -1.51 3.93
CA GLY A 63 -3.29 -0.23 4.53
C GLY A 63 -1.76 -0.15 4.79
N SER A 64 -0.95 -0.50 3.80
CA SER A 64 0.51 -0.63 3.94
C SER A 64 1.30 0.68 4.02
N GLY A 65 0.71 1.74 4.58
CA GLY A 65 1.37 3.04 4.74
C GLY A 65 1.68 3.73 3.42
N LYS A 66 1.01 3.37 2.32
CA LYS A 66 1.35 3.87 0.97
C LYS A 66 1.04 5.35 0.77
N THR A 67 -0.03 5.86 1.37
CA THR A 67 -0.32 7.29 1.47
C THR A 67 0.85 8.02 2.13
N THR A 68 1.28 7.53 3.30
CA THR A 68 2.45 8.04 4.02
C THR A 68 3.73 7.92 3.19
N PHE A 69 3.96 6.80 2.53
CA PHE A 69 5.10 6.61 1.64
C PHE A 69 5.11 7.65 0.50
N CYS A 70 3.97 7.83 -0.18
CA CYS A 70 3.86 8.77 -1.29
C CYS A 70 4.10 10.20 -0.82
N HIS A 71 3.47 10.63 0.28
CA HIS A 71 3.71 11.95 0.88
C HIS A 71 5.20 12.23 1.14
N ASN A 72 5.95 11.20 1.53
CA ASN A 72 7.35 11.33 1.93
C ASN A 72 8.33 10.83 0.86
N TYR A 73 7.85 10.45 -0.33
CA TYR A 73 8.67 9.80 -1.35
C TYR A 73 9.88 10.66 -1.76
N LEU A 74 9.67 11.96 -2.01
CA LEU A 74 10.76 12.86 -2.40
C LEU A 74 11.76 13.12 -1.27
N GLU A 75 11.31 13.11 0.00
CA GLU A 75 12.22 13.17 1.15
C GLU A 75 13.12 11.93 1.20
N LEU A 76 12.52 10.75 1.01
CA LEU A 76 13.25 9.49 0.98
C LEU A 76 14.23 9.39 -0.21
N VAL A 77 13.83 9.86 -1.40
CA VAL A 77 14.74 9.94 -2.57
C VAL A 77 15.95 10.83 -2.29
N ARG A 78 15.76 11.95 -1.58
CA ARG A 78 16.88 12.82 -1.18
C ARG A 78 17.77 12.14 -0.15
N ARG A 79 17.17 11.49 0.86
CA ARG A 79 17.89 10.77 1.92
C ARG A 79 18.75 9.61 1.38
N PHE A 80 18.21 8.84 0.44
CA PHE A 80 18.88 7.65 -0.11
C PHE A 80 19.63 7.90 -1.43
N GLY A 81 19.59 9.13 -1.92
CA GLY A 81 20.16 9.51 -3.21
C GLY A 81 21.67 9.32 -3.32
N GLU A 82 22.39 9.41 -2.20
CA GLU A 82 23.85 9.27 -2.13
C GLU A 82 24.30 7.90 -1.59
N THR A 83 23.38 7.12 -1.04
CA THR A 83 23.67 5.79 -0.46
C THR A 83 23.13 4.69 -1.38
N PHE A 84 21.88 4.29 -1.20
CA PHE A 84 21.32 3.11 -1.84
C PHE A 84 20.97 3.30 -3.32
N LEU A 85 20.69 4.54 -3.72
CA LEU A 85 20.51 4.90 -5.13
C LEU A 85 21.85 5.14 -5.85
N SER A 86 23.00 5.01 -5.18
CA SER A 86 24.32 5.19 -5.82
C SER A 86 24.56 4.17 -6.95
N THR A 87 24.18 2.91 -6.74
CA THR A 87 24.25 1.86 -7.77
C THR A 87 23.33 2.17 -8.95
N PHE A 88 22.14 2.70 -8.69
CA PHE A 88 21.23 3.16 -9.75
C PHE A 88 21.84 4.33 -10.53
N ALA A 89 22.45 5.28 -9.83
CA ALA A 89 23.12 6.45 -10.38
C ALA A 89 24.54 6.18 -10.90
N SER A 90 24.96 4.91 -11.03
CA SER A 90 26.23 4.54 -11.67
C SER A 90 26.19 4.86 -13.17
N ASP A 91 25.03 4.72 -13.81
CA ASP A 91 24.78 5.12 -15.19
C ASP A 91 24.55 6.65 -15.30
N PRO A 92 25.20 7.35 -16.25
CA PRO A 92 25.08 8.81 -16.39
C PRO A 92 23.67 9.32 -16.67
N LEU A 93 22.85 8.59 -17.43
CA LEU A 93 21.47 8.99 -17.74
C LEU A 93 20.58 8.84 -16.51
N ARG A 94 20.71 7.72 -15.80
CA ARG A 94 20.04 7.48 -14.50
C ARG A 94 20.45 8.50 -13.43
N ARG A 95 21.72 8.88 -13.40
CA ARG A 95 22.21 9.95 -12.50
C ARG A 95 21.55 11.28 -12.80
N THR A 96 21.50 11.66 -14.08
CA THR A 96 20.88 12.92 -14.51
C THR A 96 19.39 12.94 -14.16
N PHE A 97 18.69 11.83 -14.39
CA PHE A 97 17.30 11.65 -13.97
C PHE A 97 17.14 11.79 -12.45
N LEU A 98 17.98 11.11 -11.66
CA LEU A 98 17.90 11.13 -10.20
C LEU A 98 18.14 12.53 -9.63
N GLU A 99 19.13 13.27 -10.15
CA GLU A 99 19.39 14.65 -9.72
C GLU A 99 18.22 15.59 -10.02
N LYS A 100 17.55 15.37 -11.15
CA LYS A 100 16.33 16.10 -11.50
C LYS A 100 15.15 15.68 -10.62
N LEU A 101 15.03 14.40 -10.27
CA LEU A 101 14.00 13.87 -9.37
C LEU A 101 14.15 14.38 -7.93
N LYS A 102 15.37 14.52 -7.40
CA LYS A 102 15.63 15.13 -6.08
C LYS A 102 15.06 16.55 -5.95
N ARG A 103 15.00 17.27 -7.07
CA ARG A 103 14.46 18.64 -7.17
C ARG A 103 12.99 18.68 -7.56
N ALA A 104 12.34 17.54 -7.75
CA ALA A 104 10.93 17.50 -8.16
C ALA A 104 10.00 18.11 -7.10
N SER A 105 8.78 18.43 -7.52
CA SER A 105 7.66 18.73 -6.64
C SER A 105 6.64 17.60 -6.67
N LEU A 106 5.99 17.34 -5.53
CA LEU A 106 4.94 16.34 -5.40
C LEU A 106 3.63 17.04 -5.03
N LEU A 107 2.62 16.86 -5.86
CA LEU A 107 1.24 17.24 -5.59
C LEU A 107 0.47 16.00 -5.14
N PHE A 108 -0.10 16.03 -3.94
CA PHE A 108 -0.94 14.95 -3.42
C PHE A 108 -2.41 15.34 -3.54
N VAL A 109 -3.23 14.47 -4.13
CA VAL A 109 -4.63 14.74 -4.47
C VAL A 109 -5.52 13.67 -3.86
N ASP A 110 -6.30 14.05 -2.85
CA ASP A 110 -7.26 13.16 -2.18
C ASP A 110 -8.62 13.18 -2.89
N LEU A 111 -9.04 12.03 -3.40
CA LEU A 111 -10.29 11.89 -4.14
C LEU A 111 -11.53 11.63 -3.26
N ARG A 112 -11.41 11.51 -1.93
CA ARG A 112 -12.58 11.21 -1.07
C ARG A 112 -13.72 12.21 -1.18
N GLU A 113 -13.41 13.48 -1.42
CA GLU A 113 -14.42 14.55 -1.56
C GLU A 113 -14.69 14.89 -3.02
N LEU A 114 -14.34 13.99 -3.95
CA LEU A 114 -14.67 14.12 -5.36
C LEU A 114 -16.20 14.17 -5.52
N LYS A 115 -16.69 15.32 -5.98
CA LYS A 115 -18.10 15.62 -6.19
C LYS A 115 -18.35 16.06 -7.62
N PRO A 116 -19.59 15.92 -8.11
CA PRO A 116 -20.01 16.54 -9.35
C PRO A 116 -19.79 18.06 -9.32
N THR A 117 -19.02 18.60 -10.28
CA THR A 117 -18.82 20.04 -10.53
C THR A 117 -19.66 20.51 -11.72
N GLU A 118 -20.14 21.76 -11.72
CA GLU A 118 -20.87 22.33 -12.87
C GLU A 118 -19.91 22.79 -13.98
N PRO A 119 -20.27 22.64 -15.28
CA PRO A 119 -21.50 22.03 -15.81
C PRO A 119 -21.48 20.49 -15.75
N LYS A 120 -22.65 19.88 -15.51
CA LYS A 120 -22.79 18.41 -15.30
C LYS A 120 -22.37 17.50 -16.46
N GLU A 121 -22.24 18.01 -17.69
CA GLU A 121 -21.82 17.22 -18.85
C GLU A 121 -20.33 16.82 -18.75
N ARG A 122 -20.01 15.52 -18.74
CA ARG A 122 -18.63 14.97 -18.59
C ARG A 122 -17.91 15.40 -17.31
N ASN A 123 -18.64 15.31 -16.20
CA ASN A 123 -18.28 15.87 -14.90
C ASN A 123 -16.97 15.32 -14.30
N LEU A 124 -16.65 14.03 -14.45
CA LEU A 124 -15.49 13.42 -13.77
C LEU A 124 -14.16 14.12 -14.09
N LYS A 125 -13.95 14.52 -15.35
CA LYS A 125 -12.73 15.23 -15.75
C LYS A 125 -12.58 16.56 -15.04
N TRP A 126 -13.68 17.32 -14.93
CA TRP A 126 -13.68 18.63 -14.30
C TRP A 126 -13.53 18.52 -12.79
N ALA A 127 -14.23 17.57 -12.18
CA ALA A 127 -14.06 17.25 -10.77
C ALA A 127 -12.60 16.90 -10.46
N VAL A 128 -11.96 16.04 -11.26
CA VAL A 128 -10.52 15.71 -11.08
C VAL A 128 -9.63 16.94 -11.25
N TYR A 129 -9.86 17.76 -12.28
CA TYR A 129 -9.06 18.97 -12.53
C TYR A 129 -9.19 19.99 -11.40
N TYR A 130 -10.41 20.20 -10.90
CA TYR A 130 -10.70 21.06 -9.78
C TYR A 130 -10.01 20.55 -8.51
N ARG A 131 -10.15 19.26 -8.18
CA ARG A 131 -9.46 18.65 -7.03
C ARG A 131 -7.95 18.76 -7.11
N MET A 132 -7.35 18.66 -8.29
CA MET A 132 -5.91 18.91 -8.47
C MET A 132 -5.53 20.35 -8.15
N ILE A 133 -6.32 21.34 -8.60
CA ILE A 133 -6.05 22.76 -8.35
C ILE A 133 -6.29 23.11 -6.87
N GLU A 134 -7.38 22.63 -6.29
CA GLU A 134 -7.69 22.80 -4.87
C GLU A 134 -6.58 22.25 -3.98
N ALA A 135 -6.12 21.01 -4.25
CA ALA A 135 -4.99 20.41 -3.55
C ALA A 135 -3.71 21.24 -3.73
N CYS A 136 -3.52 21.80 -4.92
CA CYS A 136 -2.37 22.63 -5.27
C CYS A 136 -2.36 23.95 -4.48
N CYS A 137 -3.48 24.70 -4.48
CA CYS A 137 -3.63 25.92 -3.68
C CYS A 137 -3.43 25.64 -2.19
N THR A 138 -4.07 24.59 -1.69
CA THR A 138 -3.98 24.18 -0.28
C THR A 138 -2.53 23.85 0.10
N SER A 139 -1.78 23.17 -0.78
CA SER A 139 -0.38 22.80 -0.52
C SER A 139 0.56 24.00 -0.34
N VAL A 140 0.21 25.16 -0.90
CA VAL A 140 0.96 26.41 -0.78
C VAL A 140 0.31 27.42 0.18
N GLY A 141 -0.74 27.01 0.91
CA GLY A 141 -1.46 27.86 1.87
C GLY A 141 -2.32 28.96 1.23
N GLN A 142 -2.74 28.78 -0.03
CA GLN A 142 -3.66 29.68 -0.73
C GLN A 142 -5.09 29.16 -0.65
N GLU A 143 -6.06 30.08 -0.64
CA GLU A 143 -7.47 29.70 -0.76
C GLU A 143 -7.74 29.08 -2.14
N PRO A 144 -8.53 27.99 -2.21
CA PRO A 144 -8.95 27.42 -3.49
C PRO A 144 -9.69 28.46 -4.33
N GLU A 145 -9.40 28.46 -5.62
CA GLU A 145 -10.14 29.28 -6.58
C GLU A 145 -11.56 28.74 -6.78
N ASP A 146 -12.48 29.62 -7.19
CA ASP A 146 -13.84 29.24 -7.55
C ASP A 146 -13.86 28.22 -8.73
N GLU A 147 -14.72 27.21 -8.62
CA GLU A 147 -14.92 26.17 -9.63
C GLU A 147 -15.14 26.75 -11.04
N GLU A 148 -15.89 27.84 -11.16
CA GLU A 148 -16.22 28.46 -12.46
C GLU A 148 -14.98 29.08 -13.12
N VAL A 149 -14.08 29.65 -12.32
CA VAL A 149 -12.81 30.23 -12.79
C VAL A 149 -11.89 29.12 -13.29
N VAL A 150 -11.74 28.06 -12.50
CA VAL A 150 -10.97 26.86 -12.86
C VAL A 150 -11.48 26.26 -14.16
N PHE A 151 -12.80 26.13 -14.29
CA PHE A 151 -13.43 25.61 -15.50
C PHE A 151 -13.09 26.47 -16.71
N LYS A 152 -13.32 27.80 -16.67
CA LYS A 152 -13.06 28.70 -17.80
C LYS A 152 -11.61 28.63 -18.28
N GLU A 153 -10.65 28.56 -17.36
CA GLU A 153 -9.24 28.56 -17.71
C GLU A 153 -8.75 27.21 -18.25
N CYS A 154 -9.19 26.10 -17.65
CA CYS A 154 -8.70 24.76 -17.98
C CYS A 154 -9.54 24.02 -19.04
N ARG A 155 -10.69 24.57 -19.47
CA ARG A 155 -11.69 23.90 -20.33
C ARG A 155 -11.15 23.28 -21.63
N THR A 156 -10.10 23.88 -22.17
CA THR A 156 -9.77 23.71 -23.59
C THR A 156 -8.73 22.65 -23.87
N ARG A 157 -7.69 22.48 -23.02
CA ARG A 157 -6.62 21.49 -23.24
C ARG A 157 -5.88 21.11 -21.94
N PRO A 158 -5.38 19.85 -21.81
CA PRO A 158 -4.63 19.38 -20.64
C PRO A 158 -3.43 20.25 -20.24
N TYR A 159 -2.66 20.78 -21.21
CA TYR A 159 -1.50 21.64 -20.93
C TYR A 159 -1.82 22.89 -20.09
N LYS A 160 -3.07 23.40 -20.17
CA LYS A 160 -3.49 24.57 -19.39
C LYS A 160 -3.58 24.26 -17.90
N LEU A 161 -4.11 23.08 -17.55
CA LEU A 161 -4.11 22.59 -16.18
C LEU A 161 -2.68 22.47 -15.66
N VAL A 162 -1.79 21.80 -16.41
CA VAL A 162 -0.41 21.59 -15.96
C VAL A 162 0.34 22.91 -15.80
N ARG A 163 0.14 23.88 -16.71
CA ARG A 163 0.67 25.24 -16.55
C ARG A 163 0.15 25.92 -15.28
N LYS A 164 -1.15 25.81 -15.00
CA LYS A 164 -1.76 26.40 -13.81
C LYS A 164 -1.19 25.79 -12.53
N LEU A 165 -1.11 24.46 -12.45
CA LEU A 165 -0.48 23.76 -11.33
C LEU A 165 0.98 24.21 -11.13
N ARG A 166 1.76 24.29 -12.21
CA ARG A 166 3.15 24.76 -12.14
C ARG A 166 3.26 26.20 -11.65
N SER A 167 2.34 27.07 -12.07
CA SER A 167 2.28 28.47 -11.64
C SER A 167 1.97 28.58 -10.14
N ILE A 168 0.98 27.84 -9.65
CA ILE A 168 0.58 27.85 -8.23
C ILE A 168 1.71 27.30 -7.35
N LEU A 169 2.34 26.18 -7.75
CA LEU A 169 3.47 25.58 -7.04
C LEU A 169 4.78 26.38 -7.19
N ASN A 170 4.80 27.42 -8.03
CA ASN A 170 5.98 28.20 -8.38
C ASN A 170 7.17 27.32 -8.85
N ILE A 171 6.88 26.36 -9.73
CA ILE A 171 7.89 25.45 -10.30
C ILE A 171 8.16 25.76 -11.76
N THR A 172 9.42 25.58 -12.17
CA THR A 172 9.83 25.81 -13.55
C THR A 172 9.33 24.71 -14.48
N SER A 173 9.25 25.00 -15.78
CA SER A 173 8.76 24.02 -16.78
C SER A 173 9.67 22.80 -16.93
N ASP A 174 10.96 22.98 -16.67
CA ASP A 174 11.96 21.92 -16.73
C ASP A 174 12.04 21.08 -15.46
N GLN A 175 11.34 21.43 -14.36
CA GLN A 175 11.29 20.63 -13.14
C GLN A 175 10.28 19.49 -13.24
N TYR A 176 10.58 18.31 -12.68
CA TYR A 176 9.59 17.23 -12.60
C TYR A 176 8.46 17.58 -11.63
N LEU A 177 7.22 17.33 -12.04
CA LEU A 177 6.03 17.37 -11.21
C LEU A 177 5.49 15.94 -11.06
N LEU A 178 5.43 15.43 -9.83
CA LEU A 178 4.77 14.18 -9.50
C LEU A 178 3.36 14.49 -9.00
N VAL A 179 2.35 13.80 -9.50
CA VAL A 179 0.97 13.89 -9.01
C VAL A 179 0.58 12.53 -8.43
N ALA A 180 0.36 12.49 -7.12
CA ALA A 180 -0.12 11.31 -6.41
C ALA A 180 -1.63 11.44 -6.18
N PHE A 181 -2.44 10.58 -6.81
CA PHE A 181 -3.88 10.47 -6.51
C PHE A 181 -4.07 9.44 -5.40
N ASP A 182 -4.81 9.76 -4.34
CA ASP A 182 -5.20 8.81 -3.29
C ASP A 182 -6.71 8.54 -3.29
N GLU A 183 -7.09 7.42 -2.69
CA GLU A 183 -8.48 6.97 -2.51
C GLU A 183 -9.27 6.86 -3.84
N VAL A 184 -8.60 6.43 -4.91
CA VAL A 184 -9.21 6.20 -6.23
C VAL A 184 -10.42 5.24 -6.19
N GLY A 185 -10.51 4.34 -5.21
CA GLY A 185 -11.67 3.47 -5.07
C GLY A 185 -12.97 4.16 -4.65
N VAL A 186 -12.95 5.47 -4.37
CA VAL A 186 -14.18 6.28 -4.28
C VAL A 186 -15.02 6.17 -5.56
N LEU A 187 -14.38 5.86 -6.69
CA LEU A 187 -15.04 5.65 -7.98
C LEU A 187 -15.95 4.41 -8.00
N ASP A 188 -15.73 3.42 -7.13
CA ASP A 188 -16.63 2.26 -6.97
C ASP A 188 -18.01 2.70 -6.48
N THR A 189 -18.06 3.68 -5.57
CA THR A 189 -19.30 4.15 -4.94
C THR A 189 -19.88 5.38 -5.64
N ASN A 190 -19.01 6.27 -6.10
CA ASN A 190 -19.41 7.57 -6.66
C ASN A 190 -19.55 7.53 -8.19
N GLY A 191 -19.21 6.43 -8.86
CA GLY A 191 -19.31 6.33 -10.33
C GLY A 191 -20.70 6.69 -10.85
N ILE A 192 -21.76 6.34 -10.12
CA ILE A 192 -23.16 6.64 -10.48
C ILE A 192 -23.51 8.14 -10.42
N LEU A 193 -22.70 8.95 -9.72
CA LEU A 193 -22.91 10.40 -9.58
C LEU A 193 -22.40 11.19 -10.78
N PHE A 194 -21.57 10.58 -11.63
CA PHE A 194 -20.99 11.22 -12.80
C PHE A 194 -21.68 10.71 -14.07
N GLU A 195 -21.84 11.58 -15.08
CA GLU A 195 -22.27 11.20 -16.42
C GLU A 195 -21.13 10.52 -17.18
N LEU A 196 -20.87 9.26 -16.82
CA LEU A 196 -19.77 8.45 -17.33
C LEU A 196 -20.10 7.74 -18.64
N GLU A 197 -19.07 7.42 -19.42
CA GLU A 197 -19.24 6.70 -20.67
C GLU A 197 -19.74 5.27 -20.41
N LYS A 198 -20.77 4.88 -21.17
CA LYS A 198 -21.30 3.51 -21.20
C LYS A 198 -20.66 2.74 -22.34
N ASN A 199 -20.30 1.50 -22.09
CA ASN A 199 -19.87 0.61 -23.18
C ASN A 199 -21.06 0.14 -24.05
N GLU A 200 -20.78 -0.65 -25.09
CA GLU A 200 -21.78 -1.23 -26.00
C GLU A 200 -22.85 -2.09 -25.29
N LYS A 201 -22.59 -2.54 -24.06
CA LYS A 201 -23.52 -3.29 -23.21
C LYS A 201 -24.26 -2.38 -22.20
N GLY A 202 -24.12 -1.07 -22.31
CA GLY A 202 -24.77 -0.08 -21.44
C GLY A 202 -24.13 0.09 -20.05
N VAL A 203 -22.96 -0.50 -19.80
CA VAL A 203 -22.32 -0.50 -18.47
C VAL A 203 -21.38 0.69 -18.32
N ILE A 204 -21.53 1.42 -17.21
CA ILE A 204 -20.72 2.58 -16.79
C ILE A 204 -19.30 2.13 -16.39
N ARG A 205 -18.26 2.84 -16.85
CA ARG A 205 -16.84 2.51 -16.57
C ARG A 205 -16.05 3.68 -15.96
N PRO A 206 -16.20 3.95 -14.65
CA PRO A 206 -15.58 5.12 -14.01
C PRO A 206 -14.05 5.11 -14.08
N TYR A 207 -13.44 3.95 -13.95
CA TYR A 207 -11.99 3.79 -14.04
C TYR A 207 -11.45 4.05 -15.45
N ASN A 208 -12.17 3.65 -16.50
CA ASN A 208 -11.75 3.94 -17.87
C ASN A 208 -11.65 5.45 -18.10
N ASP A 209 -12.69 6.18 -17.69
CA ASP A 209 -12.74 7.64 -17.82
C ASP A 209 -11.62 8.30 -17.00
N PHE A 210 -11.40 7.86 -15.76
CA PHE A 210 -10.30 8.32 -14.91
C PHE A 210 -8.92 8.10 -15.54
N PHE A 211 -8.61 6.88 -16.00
CA PHE A 211 -7.34 6.59 -16.66
C PHE A 211 -7.22 7.27 -18.03
N GLY A 212 -8.34 7.54 -18.70
CA GLY A 212 -8.38 8.34 -19.92
C GLY A 212 -7.93 9.78 -19.66
N ILE A 213 -8.32 10.37 -18.53
CA ILE A 213 -7.86 11.70 -18.09
C ILE A 213 -6.34 11.67 -17.83
N ILE A 214 -5.84 10.68 -17.11
CA ILE A 214 -4.41 10.55 -16.83
C ILE A 214 -3.61 10.36 -18.13
N SER A 215 -4.08 9.50 -19.02
CA SER A 215 -3.47 9.26 -20.33
C SER A 215 -3.33 10.54 -21.17
N GLN A 216 -4.34 11.43 -21.11
CA GLN A 216 -4.26 12.75 -21.73
C GLN A 216 -3.21 13.66 -21.10
N LEU A 217 -3.12 13.66 -19.76
CA LEU A 217 -2.16 14.50 -19.03
C LEU A 217 -0.71 14.03 -19.20
N CYS A 218 -0.47 12.73 -19.34
CA CYS A 218 0.88 12.16 -19.55
C CYS A 218 1.57 12.59 -20.84
N LYS A 219 0.85 13.24 -21.76
CA LYS A 219 1.44 13.88 -22.95
C LYS A 219 2.26 15.12 -22.59
N GLU A 220 2.02 15.72 -21.42
CA GLU A 220 2.78 16.86 -20.94
C GLU A 220 4.17 16.40 -20.45
N PRO A 221 5.24 17.13 -20.83
CA PRO A 221 6.59 16.78 -20.41
C PRO A 221 6.77 16.95 -18.89
N ASP A 222 7.71 16.18 -18.35
CA ASP A 222 8.17 16.33 -16.96
C ASP A 222 7.05 16.16 -15.91
N LEU A 223 5.97 15.44 -16.25
CA LEU A 223 4.81 15.19 -15.37
C LEU A 223 4.62 13.69 -15.09
N PHE A 224 4.81 13.22 -13.87
CA PHE A 224 4.63 11.81 -13.49
C PHE A 224 3.38 11.62 -12.64
N PHE A 225 2.76 10.45 -12.73
CA PHE A 225 1.59 10.09 -11.93
C PHE A 225 1.90 8.90 -11.04
N ILE A 226 1.39 8.93 -9.82
CA ILE A 226 1.35 7.81 -8.89
C ILE A 226 -0.11 7.66 -8.48
N VAL A 227 -0.64 6.45 -8.51
CA VAL A 227 -2.03 6.19 -8.12
C VAL A 227 -2.07 5.27 -6.91
N VAL A 228 -2.74 5.75 -5.88
CA VAL A 228 -2.87 5.21 -4.54
C VAL A 228 -4.38 5.10 -4.25
N GLY A 229 -4.82 4.05 -3.57
CA GLY A 229 -6.23 3.97 -3.19
C GLY A 229 -6.71 2.61 -2.70
N LYS A 230 -7.71 2.66 -1.81
CA LYS A 230 -8.50 1.51 -1.35
C LYS A 230 -9.68 1.36 -2.31
N SER A 231 -9.77 0.24 -3.02
CA SER A 231 -10.97 -0.10 -3.80
C SER A 231 -11.77 -1.18 -3.07
N LYS A 232 -13.10 -1.07 -3.08
CA LYS A 232 -14.01 -1.95 -2.30
C LYS A 232 -14.02 -3.38 -2.84
N GLY A 233 -13.68 -3.55 -4.10
CA GLY A 233 -13.01 -4.74 -4.60
C GLY A 233 -11.70 -4.25 -5.17
N LEU A 234 -10.65 -5.06 -5.16
CA LEU A 234 -9.34 -4.73 -5.76
C LEU A 234 -9.42 -4.71 -7.32
N SER A 235 -10.57 -4.33 -7.86
CA SER A 235 -11.05 -4.53 -9.21
C SER A 235 -10.63 -3.45 -10.20
N ILE A 236 -9.50 -2.77 -9.97
CA ILE A 236 -8.84 -2.11 -11.10
C ILE A 236 -7.98 -3.15 -11.80
N LYS A 237 -8.64 -4.04 -12.54
CA LYS A 237 -7.96 -4.98 -13.41
C LYS A 237 -7.22 -4.19 -14.51
N ASN A 238 -6.07 -4.69 -14.94
CA ASN A 238 -5.31 -4.08 -16.01
C ASN A 238 -6.13 -3.95 -17.30
N ASP A 239 -7.04 -4.88 -17.59
CA ASP A 239 -7.94 -4.81 -18.74
C ASP A 239 -8.85 -3.55 -18.76
N VAL A 240 -9.29 -3.08 -17.59
CA VAL A 240 -10.09 -1.87 -17.40
C VAL A 240 -9.27 -0.62 -17.72
N ALA A 241 -8.05 -0.53 -17.19
CA ALA A 241 -7.14 0.59 -17.46
C ALA A 241 -6.55 0.56 -18.88
N PHE A 242 -6.26 -0.64 -19.40
CA PHE A 242 -5.62 -0.86 -20.68
C PHE A 242 -6.57 -0.65 -21.85
N GLY A 243 -7.81 -1.13 -21.75
CA GLY A 243 -8.74 -1.19 -22.88
C GLY A 243 -8.85 0.11 -23.68
N LEU A 244 -9.60 1.10 -23.18
CA LEU A 244 -9.83 2.35 -23.91
C LEU A 244 -8.73 3.39 -23.67
N SER A 245 -8.08 3.35 -22.50
CA SER A 245 -7.18 4.41 -22.04
C SER A 245 -5.72 4.13 -22.39
N ARG A 246 -5.40 2.90 -22.85
CA ARG A 246 -4.06 2.41 -23.16
C ARG A 246 -3.06 2.63 -22.01
N VAL A 247 -3.57 2.54 -20.79
CA VAL A 247 -2.79 2.67 -19.56
C VAL A 247 -2.55 1.28 -19.00
N ILE A 248 -1.28 0.95 -18.74
CA ILE A 248 -0.93 -0.23 -17.96
C ILE A 248 -0.70 0.22 -16.52
N LEU A 249 -1.36 -0.44 -15.59
CA LEU A 249 -1.07 -0.23 -14.18
C LEU A 249 0.08 -1.16 -13.82
N HIS A 250 1.22 -0.58 -13.47
CA HIS A 250 2.32 -1.38 -12.96
C HIS A 250 2.23 -1.38 -11.45
N PHE A 251 1.96 -2.57 -10.93
CA PHE A 251 1.75 -2.78 -9.52
C PHE A 251 3.07 -2.62 -8.79
N ILE A 252 3.15 -1.60 -7.91
CA ILE A 252 4.29 -1.46 -7.01
C ILE A 252 3.87 -1.97 -5.63
N PRO A 253 4.26 -3.20 -5.24
CA PRO A 253 4.13 -3.62 -3.87
C PRO A 253 5.00 -2.71 -3.00
N LEU A 254 4.45 -2.27 -1.87
CA LEU A 254 5.28 -1.70 -0.81
C LEU A 254 5.46 -2.77 0.22
N SER A 255 6.70 -3.02 0.58
CA SER A 255 7.08 -4.07 1.50
C SER A 255 6.40 -3.89 2.86
N PRO A 256 6.03 -4.96 3.59
CA PRO A 256 5.83 -4.83 5.03
C PRO A 256 7.12 -4.30 5.70
N LEU A 257 6.98 -3.64 6.84
CA LEU A 257 8.12 -3.15 7.62
C LEU A 257 8.88 -4.35 8.20
N ASP A 258 10.21 -4.35 8.06
CA ASP A 258 11.07 -5.30 8.77
C ASP A 258 11.30 -4.87 10.22
N ALA A 259 11.95 -5.71 11.02
CA ALA A 259 12.22 -5.44 12.44
C ALA A 259 12.98 -4.12 12.63
N CYS A 260 13.98 -3.84 11.80
CA CYS A 260 14.77 -2.60 11.87
C CYS A 260 13.90 -1.36 11.61
N SER A 261 13.02 -1.43 10.61
CA SER A 261 12.06 -0.37 10.30
C SER A 261 11.05 -0.19 11.42
N ILE A 262 10.59 -1.28 12.06
CA ILE A 262 9.69 -1.19 13.23
C ILE A 262 10.39 -0.52 14.42
N VAL A 263 11.67 -0.80 14.67
CA VAL A 263 12.46 -0.11 15.70
C VAL A 263 12.52 1.39 15.43
N GLU A 264 12.81 1.80 14.19
CA GLU A 264 12.80 3.23 13.80
C GLU A 264 11.41 3.84 13.96
N PHE A 265 10.35 3.13 13.54
CA PHE A 265 8.96 3.56 13.70
C PHE A 265 8.61 3.82 15.17
N LEU A 266 8.96 2.90 16.08
CA LEU A 266 8.69 3.04 17.52
C LEU A 266 9.52 4.18 18.15
N GLY A 267 10.76 4.37 17.69
CA GLY A 267 11.65 5.41 18.20
C GLY A 267 11.30 6.81 17.73
N LYS A 268 10.78 6.96 16.51
CA LYS A 268 10.42 8.26 15.93
C LYS A 268 8.98 8.67 16.19
N SER A 269 8.08 7.71 16.38
CA SER A 269 6.67 8.01 16.65
C SER A 269 6.53 8.69 18.01
N LEU A 270 5.93 9.89 18.01
CA LEU A 270 5.73 10.69 19.23
C LEU A 270 4.27 10.62 19.65
N LEU A 271 4.06 10.43 20.95
CA LEU A 271 2.73 10.48 21.56
C LEU A 271 2.12 11.87 21.38
N LYS A 272 0.80 11.92 21.17
CA LYS A 272 0.01 13.16 21.12
C LYS A 272 -0.24 13.72 22.52
N THR A 273 0.83 13.86 23.30
CA THR A 273 0.83 14.47 24.63
C THR A 273 1.64 15.77 24.60
N PRO A 274 1.46 16.68 25.58
CA PRO A 274 2.24 17.92 25.64
C PRO A 274 3.76 17.70 25.67
N THR A 275 4.20 16.56 26.21
CA THR A 275 5.62 16.19 26.33
C THR A 275 6.19 15.47 25.11
N GLN A 276 5.35 15.05 24.15
CA GLN A 276 5.74 14.40 22.89
C GLN A 276 6.79 13.28 23.06
N VAL A 277 6.57 12.40 24.05
CA VAL A 277 7.49 11.31 24.36
C VAL A 277 7.46 10.26 23.23
N PRO A 278 8.62 9.67 22.84
CA PRO A 278 8.67 8.54 21.92
C PRO A 278 7.84 7.34 22.40
N VAL A 279 7.17 6.65 21.47
CA VAL A 279 6.36 5.45 21.76
C VAL A 279 7.19 4.36 22.43
N CYS A 280 8.44 4.14 21.98
CA CYS A 280 9.32 3.14 22.58
C CYS A 280 9.58 3.38 24.08
N ASN A 281 9.57 4.62 24.57
CA ASN A 281 9.82 4.92 25.98
C ASN A 281 8.67 4.50 26.89
N VAL A 282 7.48 4.27 26.35
CA VAL A 282 6.30 3.80 27.10
C VAL A 282 6.13 2.29 26.96
N LEU A 283 6.40 1.75 25.77
CA LEU A 283 6.19 0.33 25.48
C LEU A 283 7.40 -0.57 25.76
N CYS A 284 8.57 0.01 26.04
CA CYS A 284 9.79 -0.73 26.37
C CYS A 284 10.21 -0.50 27.82
N SER A 285 11.01 -1.42 28.35
CA SER A 285 11.56 -1.34 29.69
C SER A 285 13.00 -1.87 29.71
N SER A 286 13.69 -1.79 30.85
CA SER A 286 15.05 -2.33 30.98
C SER A 286 15.16 -3.83 30.69
N SER A 287 14.06 -4.57 30.85
CA SER A 287 13.95 -6.02 30.58
C SER A 287 13.23 -6.34 29.27
N PHE A 288 12.84 -5.33 28.49
CA PHE A 288 12.17 -5.51 27.21
C PHE A 288 12.66 -4.45 26.23
N SER A 289 13.65 -4.83 25.44
CA SER A 289 14.29 -3.92 24.50
C SER A 289 13.38 -3.57 23.32
N VAL A 290 13.65 -2.43 22.68
CA VAL A 290 12.92 -2.00 21.47
C VAL A 290 13.02 -3.04 20.35
N ASN A 291 14.15 -3.75 20.26
CA ASN A 291 14.34 -4.82 19.27
C ASN A 291 13.42 -6.01 19.56
N GLU A 292 13.33 -6.47 20.81
CA GLU A 292 12.43 -7.57 21.19
C GLU A 292 10.95 -7.20 20.99
N LEU A 293 10.57 -5.95 21.28
CA LEU A 293 9.23 -5.44 20.97
C LEU A 293 8.98 -5.41 19.46
N ALA A 294 9.96 -4.96 18.67
CA ALA A 294 9.85 -4.92 17.22
C ALA A 294 9.67 -6.33 16.61
N ASP A 295 10.43 -7.31 17.08
CA ASP A 295 10.29 -8.71 16.65
C ASP A 295 8.91 -9.28 17.03
N SER A 296 8.43 -8.97 18.24
CA SER A 296 7.10 -9.42 18.70
C SER A 296 5.97 -8.78 17.88
N LEU A 297 6.09 -7.49 17.57
CA LEU A 297 5.13 -6.77 16.71
C LEU A 297 5.20 -7.25 15.27
N LEU A 298 6.39 -7.59 14.77
CA LEU A 298 6.60 -8.15 13.45
C LEU A 298 5.91 -9.51 13.32
N GLU A 299 6.07 -10.39 14.31
CA GLU A 299 5.39 -11.69 14.37
C GLU A 299 3.86 -11.52 14.50
N CYS A 300 3.44 -10.56 15.33
CA CYS A 300 2.02 -10.29 15.56
C CYS A 300 1.31 -9.76 14.31
N THR A 301 1.91 -8.77 13.64
CA THR A 301 1.27 -7.95 12.60
C THR A 301 1.80 -8.20 11.20
N GLY A 302 2.85 -9.01 11.07
CA GLY A 302 3.55 -9.21 9.81
C GLY A 302 4.26 -7.96 9.28
N GLY A 303 4.47 -6.95 10.13
CA GLY A 303 5.04 -5.67 9.72
C GLY A 303 4.11 -4.84 8.83
N VAL A 304 2.83 -5.22 8.68
CA VAL A 304 1.84 -4.47 7.91
C VAL A 304 1.54 -3.16 8.65
N PRO A 305 1.85 -1.98 8.08
CA PRO A 305 1.73 -0.70 8.79
C PRO A 305 0.37 -0.41 9.44
N GLY A 306 -0.74 -0.77 8.77
CA GLY A 306 -2.07 -0.59 9.33
C GLY A 306 -2.32 -1.44 10.58
N LEU A 307 -1.95 -2.72 10.55
CA LEU A 307 -2.01 -3.61 11.71
C LEU A 307 -1.05 -3.18 12.80
N LEU A 308 0.19 -2.82 12.44
CA LEU A 308 1.21 -2.34 13.36
C LEU A 308 0.73 -1.10 14.13
N THR A 309 0.17 -0.11 13.43
CA THR A 309 -0.33 1.12 14.04
C THR A 309 -1.46 0.82 15.02
N ARG A 310 -2.39 -0.06 14.65
CA ARG A 310 -3.50 -0.48 15.54
C ARG A 310 -2.97 -1.22 16.77
N ALA A 311 -2.13 -2.23 16.58
CA ALA A 311 -1.53 -3.00 17.66
C ALA A 311 -0.80 -2.09 18.67
N VAL A 312 -0.01 -1.14 18.18
CA VAL A 312 0.69 -0.16 19.03
C VAL A 312 -0.29 0.76 19.77
N ASN A 313 -1.32 1.29 19.11
CA ASN A 313 -2.35 2.10 19.77
C ASN A 313 -3.09 1.31 20.87
N MET A 314 -3.42 0.05 20.61
CA MET A 314 -4.08 -0.84 21.58
C MET A 314 -3.19 -1.12 22.79
N LEU A 315 -1.89 -1.38 22.58
CA LEU A 315 -0.93 -1.52 23.68
C LEU A 315 -0.79 -0.23 24.49
N LEU A 316 -0.75 0.94 23.83
CA LEU A 316 -0.71 2.23 24.52
C LEU A 316 -1.98 2.47 25.36
N ASN A 317 -3.16 2.14 24.82
CA ASN A 317 -4.42 2.28 25.56
C ASN A 317 -4.49 1.35 26.77
N TYR A 318 -3.97 0.13 26.64
CA TYR A 318 -3.83 -0.78 27.77
C TYR A 318 -2.95 -0.19 28.89
N VAL A 319 -1.81 0.41 28.53
CA VAL A 319 -0.93 1.09 29.49
C VAL A 319 -1.63 2.28 30.17
N ILE A 320 -2.32 3.11 29.38
CA ILE A 320 -3.07 4.27 29.89
C ILE A 320 -4.19 3.83 30.84
N ALA A 321 -4.99 2.82 30.46
CA ALA A 321 -6.10 2.32 31.25
C ALA A 321 -5.64 1.75 32.61
N ARG A 322 -4.44 1.17 32.66
CA ARG A 322 -3.81 0.67 33.89
C ARG A 322 -3.19 1.76 34.76
N ASN A 323 -3.06 2.99 34.25
CA ASN A 323 -2.40 4.10 34.92
C ASN A 323 -0.98 3.74 35.39
N GLN A 324 -0.24 2.97 34.57
CA GLN A 324 1.15 2.61 34.82
C GLN A 324 2.07 3.23 33.76
N PRO A 325 3.33 3.53 34.11
CA PRO A 325 4.24 4.25 33.20
C PRO A 325 4.86 3.37 32.11
N PHE A 326 4.79 2.04 32.22
CA PHE A 326 5.36 1.10 31.25
C PHE A 326 4.58 -0.23 31.24
N ILE A 327 4.88 -1.08 30.25
CA ILE A 327 4.41 -2.46 30.14
C ILE A 327 5.58 -3.46 30.25
N SER A 328 5.39 -4.57 30.96
CA SER A 328 6.41 -5.64 31.01
C SER A 328 6.41 -6.46 29.71
N LYS A 329 7.49 -7.23 29.47
CA LYS A 329 7.58 -8.17 28.34
C LYS A 329 6.43 -9.18 28.37
N GLU A 330 6.21 -9.80 29.54
CA GLU A 330 5.18 -10.81 29.75
C GLU A 330 3.79 -10.23 29.53
N GLU A 331 3.53 -9.02 30.04
CA GLU A 331 2.26 -8.34 29.86
C GLU A 331 2.01 -7.97 28.39
N CYS A 332 3.03 -7.46 27.70
CA CYS A 332 2.93 -7.13 26.28
C CYS A 332 2.61 -8.39 25.45
N LEU A 333 3.30 -9.49 25.70
CA LEU A 333 3.03 -10.77 25.05
C LEU A 333 1.65 -11.33 25.41
N MET A 334 1.19 -11.19 26.66
CA MET A 334 -0.17 -11.55 27.04
C MET A 334 -1.21 -10.73 26.25
N CYS A 335 -1.01 -9.42 26.11
CA CYS A 335 -1.89 -8.57 25.32
C CYS A 335 -1.93 -9.00 23.85
N MET A 336 -0.78 -9.21 23.20
CA MET A 336 -0.74 -9.61 21.78
C MET A 336 -1.26 -11.03 21.52
N ASN A 337 -1.32 -11.87 22.55
CA ASN A 337 -1.91 -13.20 22.50
C ASN A 337 -3.38 -13.24 22.95
N ASP A 338 -3.93 -12.13 23.45
CA ASP A 338 -5.34 -11.99 23.80
C ASP A 338 -6.22 -12.14 22.55
N TYR A 339 -7.31 -12.90 22.70
CA TYR A 339 -8.23 -13.20 21.61
C TYR A 339 -8.89 -11.93 21.07
N ASP A 340 -9.38 -11.07 21.96
CA ASP A 340 -10.05 -9.82 21.59
C ASP A 340 -9.08 -8.84 20.96
N PHE A 341 -7.84 -8.75 21.49
CA PHE A 341 -6.79 -7.93 20.87
C PHE A 341 -6.60 -8.27 19.39
N ARG A 342 -6.47 -9.57 19.08
CA ARG A 342 -6.20 -10.02 17.72
C ARG A 342 -7.39 -9.78 16.79
N ILE A 343 -8.61 -10.05 17.26
CA ILE A 343 -9.82 -9.77 16.48
C ILE A 343 -9.97 -8.29 16.19
N ILE A 344 -9.91 -7.43 17.21
CA ILE A 344 -10.09 -5.99 17.05
C ILE A 344 -8.97 -5.37 16.22
N CYS A 345 -7.73 -5.86 16.37
CA CYS A 345 -6.62 -5.42 15.55
C CYS A 345 -6.84 -5.71 14.06
N ALA A 346 -7.38 -6.88 13.73
CA ALA A 346 -7.55 -7.34 12.36
C ALA A 346 -8.95 -7.07 11.75
N GLU A 347 -9.93 -6.66 12.56
CA GLU A 347 -11.32 -6.39 12.17
C GLU A 347 -11.46 -5.58 10.86
N PRO A 348 -10.74 -4.46 10.64
CA PRO A 348 -10.88 -3.67 9.41
C PRO A 348 -10.51 -4.41 8.12
N PHE A 349 -9.86 -5.56 8.25
CA PHE A 349 -9.37 -6.38 7.15
C PHE A 349 -10.18 -7.67 6.94
N VAL A 350 -10.98 -8.08 7.93
CA VAL A 350 -11.77 -9.32 7.90
C VAL A 350 -12.71 -9.34 6.70
N GLU A 351 -13.54 -8.29 6.56
CA GLU A 351 -14.52 -8.20 5.46
C GLU A 351 -13.84 -8.30 4.08
N ARG A 352 -12.62 -7.78 3.95
CA ARG A 352 -11.88 -7.78 2.68
C ARG A 352 -11.33 -9.15 2.34
N ILE A 353 -10.83 -9.87 3.35
CA ILE A 353 -10.36 -11.25 3.22
C ILE A 353 -11.52 -12.18 2.87
N LEU A 354 -12.67 -12.00 3.54
CA LEU A 354 -13.84 -12.88 3.33
C LEU A 354 -14.55 -12.64 1.99
N ASN A 355 -14.43 -11.44 1.43
CA ASN A 355 -15.09 -11.05 0.17
C ASN A 355 -14.12 -11.01 -1.04
N LEU A 356 -13.05 -11.80 -1.02
CA LEU A 356 -12.19 -11.97 -2.19
C LEU A 356 -12.97 -12.61 -3.36
N ASP A 357 -12.71 -12.14 -4.58
CA ASP A 357 -13.21 -12.79 -5.80
C ASP A 357 -12.57 -14.18 -6.00
N GLU A 358 -13.14 -15.00 -6.89
CA GLU A 358 -12.76 -16.41 -7.05
C GLU A 358 -11.28 -16.60 -7.45
N ASP A 359 -10.78 -15.77 -8.37
CA ASP A 359 -9.38 -15.80 -8.80
C ASP A 359 -8.45 -15.46 -7.62
N ARG A 360 -8.78 -14.40 -6.87
CA ARG A 360 -7.99 -13.98 -5.70
C ARG A 360 -8.08 -14.93 -4.54
N ARG A 361 -9.23 -15.55 -4.33
CA ARG A 361 -9.40 -16.59 -3.32
C ARG A 361 -8.48 -17.77 -3.62
N SER A 362 -8.41 -18.18 -4.89
CA SER A 362 -7.48 -19.24 -5.32
C SER A 362 -6.02 -18.88 -5.06
N VAL A 363 -5.63 -17.63 -5.33
CA VAL A 363 -4.28 -17.11 -5.00
C VAL A 363 -4.07 -17.07 -3.49
N PHE A 364 -5.05 -16.59 -2.73
CA PHE A 364 -4.98 -16.51 -1.29
C PHE A 364 -4.82 -17.89 -0.64
N ASP A 365 -5.58 -18.89 -1.10
CA ASP A 365 -5.47 -20.27 -0.63
C ASP A 365 -4.09 -20.87 -0.95
N MET A 366 -3.55 -20.58 -2.13
CA MET A 366 -2.18 -20.98 -2.50
C MET A 366 -1.15 -20.34 -1.56
N LEU A 367 -1.25 -19.04 -1.29
CA LEU A 367 -0.35 -18.33 -0.40
C LEU A 367 -0.47 -18.80 1.05
N LEU A 368 -1.69 -19.12 1.50
CA LEU A 368 -1.94 -19.70 2.81
C LEU A 368 -1.24 -21.05 2.92
N MET A 369 -1.35 -21.91 1.91
CA MET A 369 -0.64 -23.18 1.85
C MET A 369 0.88 -22.96 1.87
N MET A 370 1.41 -22.08 1.02
CA MET A 370 2.83 -21.75 1.03
C MET A 370 3.33 -21.27 2.40
N ALA A 371 2.51 -20.50 3.11
CA ALA A 371 2.83 -20.02 4.44
C ALA A 371 2.77 -21.13 5.50
N LEU A 372 1.74 -21.98 5.45
CA LEU A 372 1.59 -23.13 6.34
C LEU A 372 2.73 -24.14 6.18
N TYR A 373 3.24 -24.30 4.96
CA TYR A 373 4.33 -25.23 4.64
C TYR A 373 5.71 -24.57 4.51
N ARG A 374 5.82 -23.25 4.75
CA ARG A 374 7.06 -22.47 4.67
C ARG A 374 7.81 -22.67 3.34
N ILE A 375 7.07 -22.77 2.24
CA ILE A 375 7.63 -22.99 0.91
C ILE A 375 8.39 -21.71 0.49
N PRO A 376 9.72 -21.76 0.30
CA PRO A 376 10.48 -20.62 -0.18
C PRO A 376 10.21 -20.39 -1.69
N PHE A 377 10.20 -19.14 -2.12
CA PHE A 377 10.01 -18.75 -3.51
C PHE A 377 10.92 -17.56 -3.90
N PRO A 378 11.45 -17.54 -5.13
CA PRO A 378 12.19 -16.40 -5.67
C PRO A 378 11.38 -15.10 -5.74
N VAL A 379 12.05 -13.94 -5.65
CA VAL A 379 11.42 -12.61 -5.79
C VAL A 379 10.70 -12.46 -7.14
N ASP A 380 11.32 -13.00 -8.18
CA ASP A 380 10.89 -12.84 -9.57
C ASP A 380 9.89 -13.93 -10.00
N ASP A 381 9.39 -14.74 -9.06
CA ASP A 381 8.40 -15.78 -9.36
C ASP A 381 7.10 -15.15 -9.86
N ILE A 382 6.72 -15.60 -11.05
CA ILE A 382 5.58 -15.10 -11.80
C ILE A 382 4.34 -15.90 -11.36
N LEU A 383 3.33 -15.21 -10.82
CA LEU A 383 2.04 -15.81 -10.46
C LEU A 383 1.12 -15.88 -11.68
N THR A 384 1.13 -14.86 -12.52
CA THR A 384 0.44 -14.82 -13.82
C THR A 384 1.27 -14.02 -14.83
N SER A 385 0.92 -14.03 -16.12
CA SER A 385 1.60 -13.19 -17.12
C SER A 385 1.65 -11.69 -16.78
N GLU A 386 0.85 -11.24 -15.82
CA GLU A 386 0.74 -9.83 -15.42
C GLU A 386 1.02 -9.58 -13.93
N SER A 387 1.34 -10.60 -13.11
CA SER A 387 1.54 -10.43 -11.68
C SER A 387 2.62 -11.34 -11.10
N TYR A 388 3.38 -10.80 -10.14
CA TYR A 388 4.38 -11.56 -9.38
C TYR A 388 3.76 -12.11 -8.09
N LEU A 389 4.19 -13.31 -7.71
CA LEU A 389 3.81 -13.93 -6.43
C LEU A 389 4.18 -13.03 -5.24
N PHE A 390 5.32 -12.34 -5.37
CA PHE A 390 5.80 -11.33 -4.43
C PHE A 390 4.80 -10.18 -4.18
N ASP A 391 4.09 -9.76 -5.22
CA ASP A 391 3.11 -8.68 -5.15
C ASP A 391 1.84 -9.17 -4.46
N ALA A 392 1.41 -10.40 -4.76
CA ALA A 392 0.24 -11.04 -4.17
C ALA A 392 0.38 -11.25 -2.65
N VAL A 393 1.55 -11.66 -2.15
CA VAL A 393 1.82 -11.79 -0.70
C VAL A 393 1.59 -10.46 0.02
N THR A 394 2.09 -9.39 -0.58
CA THR A 394 2.00 -8.04 -0.03
C THR A 394 0.58 -7.49 -0.14
N GLU A 395 -0.08 -7.77 -1.26
CA GLU A 395 -1.49 -7.47 -1.49
C GLU A 395 -2.35 -8.20 -0.48
N MET A 396 -2.03 -9.44 -0.09
CA MET A 396 -2.81 -10.27 0.85
C MET A 396 -2.47 -10.05 2.33
N GLY A 397 -1.61 -9.07 2.64
CA GLY A 397 -1.27 -8.72 4.02
C GLY A 397 -0.45 -9.81 4.72
N LEU A 398 0.12 -10.72 3.95
CA LEU A 398 0.99 -11.77 4.43
C LEU A 398 2.42 -11.25 4.54
N TYR A 399 3.14 -11.73 5.54
CA TYR A 399 4.50 -11.30 5.84
C TYR A 399 5.51 -12.08 5.00
N ARG A 400 6.61 -11.43 4.64
CA ARG A 400 7.70 -12.03 3.87
C ARG A 400 8.91 -12.15 4.76
N TYR A 401 9.40 -13.36 4.92
CA TYR A 401 10.64 -13.62 5.61
C TYR A 401 11.76 -13.83 4.58
N PRO A 402 12.77 -12.94 4.50
CA PRO A 402 13.90 -13.16 3.62
C PRO A 402 14.69 -14.39 4.10
N VAL A 403 14.84 -15.37 3.22
CA VAL A 403 15.77 -16.49 3.43
C VAL A 403 17.16 -16.09 2.96
N ASP A 404 17.22 -15.40 1.81
CA ASP A 404 18.43 -14.82 1.24
C ASP A 404 18.09 -13.56 0.41
N GLN A 405 19.04 -13.07 -0.41
CA GLN A 405 18.84 -11.87 -1.24
C GLN A 405 17.73 -12.01 -2.28
N ASN A 406 17.47 -13.24 -2.76
CA ASN A 406 16.59 -13.51 -3.88
C ASN A 406 15.42 -14.44 -3.53
N THR A 407 15.36 -14.97 -2.30
CA THR A 407 14.37 -15.97 -1.87
C THR A 407 13.63 -15.53 -0.61
N PHE A 408 12.31 -15.73 -0.61
CA PHE A 408 11.43 -15.37 0.50
C PHE A 408 10.54 -16.54 0.93
N GLN A 409 10.09 -16.52 2.18
CA GLN A 409 8.98 -17.33 2.68
C GLN A 409 7.77 -16.46 3.00
N VAL A 410 6.57 -16.98 2.76
CA VAL A 410 5.32 -16.36 3.19
C VAL A 410 5.04 -16.74 4.65
N LEU A 411 4.59 -15.78 5.45
CA LEU A 411 4.18 -15.98 6.84
C LEU A 411 2.81 -15.34 7.08
N ILE A 412 2.03 -15.96 7.96
CA ILE A 412 0.72 -15.47 8.38
C ILE A 412 0.91 -14.64 9.66
N PRO A 413 0.55 -13.35 9.67
CA PRO A 413 0.49 -12.57 10.91
C PRO A 413 -0.34 -13.27 11.98
N LYS A 414 0.13 -13.33 13.24
CA LYS A 414 -0.62 -14.01 14.32
C LYS A 414 -2.03 -13.44 14.51
N VAL A 415 -2.24 -12.15 14.27
CA VAL A 415 -3.57 -11.53 14.35
C VAL A 415 -4.58 -12.15 13.38
N PHE A 416 -4.13 -12.66 12.23
CA PHE A 416 -5.01 -13.30 11.25
C PHE A 416 -5.30 -14.78 11.55
N ILE A 417 -4.47 -15.45 12.34
CA ILE A 417 -4.67 -16.87 12.69
C ILE A 417 -6.03 -17.08 13.38
N VAL A 418 -6.41 -16.16 14.27
CA VAL A 418 -7.68 -16.21 15.00
C VAL A 418 -8.88 -16.09 14.06
N ILE A 419 -8.77 -15.23 13.04
CA ILE A 419 -9.82 -15.04 12.04
C ILE A 419 -9.99 -16.33 11.21
N PHE A 420 -8.89 -16.86 10.68
CA PHE A 420 -8.93 -18.03 9.81
C PHE A 420 -9.36 -19.31 10.52
N LYS A 421 -8.98 -19.49 11.79
CA LYS A 421 -9.45 -20.64 12.59
C LYS A 421 -10.98 -20.70 12.69
N ASN A 422 -11.62 -19.52 12.74
CA ASN A 422 -13.07 -19.40 12.91
C ASN A 422 -13.83 -19.31 11.59
N ASP A 423 -13.15 -19.19 10.45
CA ASP A 423 -13.77 -19.16 9.14
C ASP A 423 -14.36 -20.54 8.79
N PRO A 424 -15.68 -20.65 8.50
CA PRO A 424 -16.31 -21.93 8.16
C PRO A 424 -15.84 -22.50 6.83
N SER A 425 -15.25 -21.68 5.95
CA SER A 425 -14.78 -22.09 4.63
C SER A 425 -13.38 -22.70 4.62
N ILE A 426 -12.63 -22.57 5.73
CA ILE A 426 -11.31 -23.19 5.88
C ILE A 426 -11.48 -24.63 6.37
N SER A 427 -10.75 -25.56 5.75
CA SER A 427 -10.86 -26.98 6.05
C SER A 427 -10.36 -27.32 7.45
N SER A 428 -10.84 -28.42 8.03
CA SER A 428 -10.39 -28.90 9.35
C SER A 428 -8.87 -29.11 9.42
N LEU A 429 -8.23 -29.52 8.32
CA LEU A 429 -6.78 -29.72 8.23
C LEU A 429 -6.02 -28.39 8.30
N GLU A 430 -6.46 -27.39 7.55
CA GLU A 430 -5.87 -26.04 7.58
C GLU A 430 -6.05 -25.39 8.95
N LYS A 431 -7.19 -25.60 9.62
CA LYS A 431 -7.42 -25.15 11.01
C LYS A 431 -6.43 -25.77 11.99
N ILE A 432 -6.08 -27.05 11.83
CA ILE A 432 -5.07 -27.72 12.67
C ILE A 432 -3.67 -27.14 12.41
N LEU A 433 -3.31 -26.88 11.15
CA LEU A 433 -2.02 -26.28 10.80
C LEU A 433 -1.90 -24.84 11.31
N LEU A 434 -2.95 -24.02 11.15
CA LEU A 434 -3.09 -22.71 11.78
C LEU A 434 -3.00 -22.80 13.31
N GLY A 435 -3.54 -23.86 13.89
CA GLY A 435 -3.36 -24.25 15.29
C GLY A 435 -1.90 -24.30 15.71
N SER A 436 -1.06 -24.97 14.92
CA SER A 436 0.38 -25.09 15.23
C SER A 436 1.17 -23.80 15.06
N LEU A 437 0.79 -22.93 14.11
CA LEU A 437 1.41 -21.61 13.93
C LEU A 437 1.13 -20.64 15.10
N ASP A 438 0.10 -20.91 15.90
CA ASP A 438 -0.28 -20.08 17.04
C ASP A 438 0.59 -20.33 18.29
N VAL A 439 1.21 -21.51 18.37
CA VAL A 439 1.88 -22.03 19.57
C VAL A 439 3.40 -22.02 19.46
N GLU A 440 3.96 -22.21 18.26
CA GLU A 440 5.41 -22.29 18.05
C GLU A 440 5.99 -20.96 17.52
N PRO A 441 7.21 -20.56 17.97
CA PRO A 441 7.94 -19.46 17.35
C PRO A 441 8.18 -19.73 15.87
N VAL A 442 8.20 -18.65 15.07
CA VAL A 442 8.36 -18.70 13.61
C VAL A 442 9.57 -19.55 13.13
N ASP A 443 10.60 -19.70 13.95
CA ASP A 443 11.87 -20.36 13.60
C ASP A 443 11.94 -21.89 13.85
N CYS A 444 11.01 -22.47 14.62
CA CYS A 444 11.08 -23.88 15.03
C CYS A 444 10.58 -24.91 13.99
N PHE A 445 10.13 -24.47 12.81
CA PHE A 445 9.31 -25.27 11.88
C PHE A 445 10.06 -26.20 10.90
N PHE A 446 11.40 -26.16 10.83
CA PHE A 446 12.13 -26.64 9.64
C PHE A 446 12.32 -28.16 9.53
N TYR A 447 12.42 -28.92 10.63
CA TYR A 447 12.86 -30.33 10.57
C TYR A 447 11.79 -31.40 10.83
N SER A 448 10.71 -31.10 11.56
CA SER A 448 9.75 -32.12 11.99
C SER A 448 8.65 -32.43 10.97
N LYS A 449 8.42 -31.57 9.96
CA LYS A 449 7.20 -31.61 9.12
C LYS A 449 7.37 -31.79 7.61
N CYS A 450 8.58 -31.94 7.06
CA CYS A 450 8.72 -32.55 5.72
C CYS A 450 7.97 -33.89 5.62
N ARG A 451 7.93 -34.65 6.72
CA ARG A 451 7.18 -35.91 6.83
C ARG A 451 5.66 -35.74 6.92
N VAL A 452 5.18 -34.65 7.51
CA VAL A 452 3.73 -34.34 7.55
C VAL A 452 3.25 -33.88 6.18
N PHE A 453 4.08 -33.10 5.46
CA PHE A 453 3.83 -32.73 4.06
C PHE A 453 3.83 -33.96 3.14
N GLU A 454 4.80 -34.87 3.26
CA GLU A 454 4.80 -36.15 2.56
C GLU A 454 3.53 -36.96 2.85
N GLY A 455 3.10 -37.00 4.12
CA GLY A 455 1.87 -37.68 4.52
C GLY A 455 0.59 -37.05 3.96
N ILE A 456 0.50 -35.71 3.89
CA ILE A 456 -0.66 -34.98 3.37
C ILE A 456 -0.73 -35.06 1.84
N VAL A 457 0.42 -34.96 1.15
CA VAL A 457 0.50 -35.16 -0.30
C VAL A 457 0.13 -36.60 -0.66
N ALA A 458 0.62 -37.59 0.10
CA ALA A 458 0.23 -38.98 -0.06
C ALA A 458 -1.28 -39.19 0.18
N LEU A 459 -1.87 -38.57 1.20
CA LEU A 459 -3.30 -38.70 1.51
C LEU A 459 -4.18 -38.07 0.42
N ARG A 460 -3.82 -36.88 -0.10
CA ARG A 460 -4.54 -36.25 -1.22
C ARG A 460 -4.39 -37.04 -2.52
N LEU A 461 -3.22 -37.61 -2.80
CA LEU A 461 -3.01 -38.48 -3.96
C LEU A 461 -3.86 -39.76 -3.87
N VAL A 462 -3.96 -40.37 -2.69
CA VAL A 462 -4.83 -41.54 -2.47
C VAL A 462 -6.31 -41.18 -2.67
N LEU A 463 -6.76 -40.05 -2.13
CA LEU A 463 -8.15 -39.58 -2.26
C LEU A 463 -8.53 -39.13 -3.68
N MET A 464 -7.56 -38.81 -4.54
CA MET A 464 -7.80 -38.50 -5.96
C MET A 464 -7.76 -39.75 -6.86
N LEU A 465 -7.20 -40.85 -6.38
CA LEU A 465 -7.04 -42.13 -7.11
C LEU A 465 -8.02 -43.22 -6.63
N SER A 466 -8.87 -42.91 -5.65
CA SER A 466 -10.00 -43.73 -5.20
C SER A 466 -11.31 -43.06 -5.59
#